data_AF-A0A2V9SP25-F1
#
_entry.id   AF-A0A2V9SP25-F1
#
_cell.length_a   1.000
_cell.length_b   1.000
_cell.length_c   1.000
_cell.angle_alpha   90.00
_cell.angle_beta   90.00
_cell.angle_gamma   90.00
#
_symmetry.space_group_name_H-M   'P 1'
#
loop_
_entity.id
_entity.type
_entity.pdbx_description
1 polymer ?
#
loop_
_entity_poly.entity_id
_entity_poly.type
_entity_poly.pdbx_seq_one_letter_code
_entity_poly.pdbx_strand_id
1 'polypeptide(L)'
;MAGFTELNDGTAHGFLWLHTNVVKLFNAPGVGVNTDQHTVPFGVNKALTVVGGIWFFSTPQGDGGWVRFSNGSFETMNPGSSVSGTCCWSVNGVSNNGYLSGTAFYHDFVSAWFKSGADEDFYPLTGDTYGTAVNNNADVIGWRVGGKGYFAKHIELNEGTNDAVEVKPAFISVAYPNGKATYPMGLNDSRWIAGVYTDSSGVMHGFIAKPNF
;
A
#
# COMPACT_ATOMS: atom_id res chain seq x y z
N MET A 1 -8.42 -12.83 -3.69
CA MET A 1 -7.35 -12.23 -2.84
C MET A 1 -6.01 -12.38 -3.54
N ALA A 2 -5.00 -11.64 -3.10
CA ALA A 2 -3.62 -11.80 -3.53
C ALA A 2 -2.73 -11.94 -2.28
N GLY A 3 -1.60 -12.63 -2.43
CA GLY A 3 -0.63 -12.83 -1.35
C GLY A 3 0.64 -13.48 -1.87
N PHE A 4 1.54 -13.88 -0.98
CA PHE A 4 2.75 -14.61 -1.33
C PHE A 4 2.77 -15.98 -0.67
N THR A 5 3.51 -16.91 -1.25
CA THR A 5 3.69 -18.26 -0.73
C THR A 5 5.10 -18.75 -0.98
N GLU A 6 5.61 -19.57 -0.07
CA GLU A 6 6.76 -20.44 -0.29
C GLU A 6 6.22 -21.87 -0.46
N LEU A 7 6.71 -22.59 -1.46
CA LEU A 7 6.33 -23.98 -1.76
C LEU A 7 7.29 -24.94 -1.06
N ASN A 8 6.90 -26.22 -0.97
CA ASN A 8 7.70 -27.26 -0.31
C ASN A 8 9.07 -27.51 -0.97
N ASP A 9 9.26 -27.07 -2.22
CA ASP A 9 10.53 -27.13 -2.94
C ASP A 9 11.44 -25.92 -2.68
N GLY A 10 11.03 -25.01 -1.79
CA GLY A 10 11.74 -23.78 -1.43
C GLY A 10 11.53 -22.62 -2.39
N THR A 11 10.71 -22.79 -3.43
CA THR A 11 10.40 -21.70 -4.36
C THR A 11 9.39 -20.72 -3.78
N ALA A 12 9.57 -19.44 -4.04
CA ALA A 12 8.67 -18.39 -3.56
C ALA A 12 7.96 -17.67 -4.72
N HIS A 13 6.67 -17.39 -4.51
CA HIS A 13 5.79 -16.84 -5.53
C HIS A 13 4.77 -15.85 -4.97
N GLY A 14 4.42 -14.85 -5.78
CA GLY A 14 3.15 -14.17 -5.64
C GLY A 14 2.01 -15.07 -6.10
N PHE A 15 0.83 -14.95 -5.50
CA PHE A 15 -0.35 -15.68 -5.92
C PHE A 15 -1.60 -14.81 -6.00
N LEU A 16 -2.49 -15.21 -6.89
CA LEU A 16 -3.86 -14.74 -6.99
C LEU A 16 -4.78 -15.92 -6.67
N TRP A 17 -5.63 -15.79 -5.65
CA TRP A 17 -6.63 -16.78 -5.33
C TRP A 17 -8.02 -16.25 -5.70
N LEU A 18 -8.60 -16.87 -6.73
CA LEU A 18 -9.88 -16.52 -7.30
C LEU A 18 -11.04 -17.12 -6.49
N HIS A 19 -12.20 -16.46 -6.54
CA HIS A 19 -13.43 -16.94 -5.88
C HIS A 19 -13.94 -18.28 -6.44
N THR A 20 -13.44 -18.69 -7.61
CA THR A 20 -13.65 -20.02 -8.21
C THR A 20 -12.74 -21.09 -7.62
N ASN A 21 -12.05 -20.78 -6.52
CA ASN A 21 -11.06 -21.63 -5.87
C ASN A 21 -9.88 -22.03 -6.76
N VAL A 22 -9.50 -21.15 -7.69
CA VAL A 22 -8.33 -21.31 -8.55
C VAL A 22 -7.21 -20.43 -8.02
N VAL A 23 -6.03 -21.03 -7.80
CA VAL A 23 -4.80 -20.32 -7.44
C VAL A 23 -3.95 -20.17 -8.69
N LYS A 24 -3.48 -18.94 -8.95
CA LYS A 24 -2.54 -18.63 -10.02
C LYS A 24 -1.27 -18.04 -9.41
N LEU A 25 -0.13 -18.69 -9.65
CA LEU A 25 1.17 -18.18 -9.25
C LEU A 25 1.70 -17.20 -10.29
N PHE A 26 2.48 -16.22 -9.85
CA PHE A 26 3.16 -15.26 -10.72
C PHE A 26 4.37 -14.66 -10.01
N ASN A 27 5.34 -14.20 -10.82
CA ASN A 27 6.50 -13.45 -10.35
C ASN A 27 6.63 -12.16 -11.15
N ALA A 28 7.08 -11.10 -10.48
CA ALA A 28 7.48 -9.87 -11.14
C ALA A 28 8.70 -10.13 -12.04
N PRO A 29 8.88 -9.35 -13.13
CA PRO A 29 10.03 -9.48 -14.02
C PRO A 29 11.36 -9.38 -13.25
N GLY A 30 12.32 -10.26 -13.58
CA GLY A 30 13.64 -10.28 -12.94
C GLY A 30 13.69 -10.97 -11.57
N VAL A 31 12.55 -11.33 -10.99
CA VAL A 31 12.49 -12.08 -9.72
C VAL A 31 12.57 -13.58 -9.98
N GLY A 32 13.69 -14.19 -9.58
CA GLY A 32 13.90 -15.62 -9.66
C GLY A 32 13.14 -16.38 -8.57
N VAL A 33 12.79 -17.65 -8.83
CA VAL A 33 12.04 -18.49 -7.87
C VAL A 33 12.88 -19.01 -6.70
N ASN A 34 14.20 -19.03 -6.87
CA ASN A 34 15.19 -19.50 -5.89
C ASN A 34 16.16 -18.38 -5.48
N THR A 35 15.74 -17.13 -5.61
CA THR A 35 16.52 -15.99 -5.14
C THR A 35 15.95 -15.49 -3.82
N ASP A 36 16.72 -14.66 -3.12
CA ASP A 36 16.24 -13.95 -1.92
C ASP A 36 15.24 -12.84 -2.28
N GLN A 37 14.96 -12.59 -3.56
CA GLN A 37 13.97 -11.63 -4.00
C GLN A 37 12.62 -12.32 -4.15
N HIS A 38 11.59 -11.74 -3.54
CA HIS A 38 10.26 -12.33 -3.50
C HIS A 38 9.23 -11.36 -4.06
N THR A 39 8.34 -11.86 -4.92
CA THR A 39 7.18 -11.09 -5.41
C THR A 39 6.13 -11.08 -4.31
N VAL A 40 5.91 -9.92 -3.67
CA VAL A 40 4.99 -9.78 -2.54
C VAL A 40 3.82 -8.87 -2.91
N PRO A 41 2.64 -9.45 -3.23
CA PRO A 41 1.41 -8.68 -3.44
C PRO A 41 0.88 -8.10 -2.14
N PHE A 42 0.43 -6.84 -2.17
CA PHE A 42 -0.22 -6.15 -1.07
C PHE A 42 -1.71 -5.88 -1.31
N GLY A 43 -2.10 -5.62 -2.56
CA GLY A 43 -3.46 -5.23 -2.89
C GLY A 43 -3.96 -5.88 -4.18
N VAL A 44 -5.28 -6.02 -4.29
CA VAL A 44 -5.96 -6.50 -5.50
C VAL A 44 -7.33 -5.84 -5.64
N ASN A 45 -7.68 -5.40 -6.84
CA ASN A 45 -9.01 -4.84 -7.13
C ASN A 45 -9.93 -5.87 -7.82
N LYS A 46 -11.18 -5.48 -8.08
CA LYS A 46 -12.19 -6.35 -8.74
C LYS A 46 -11.83 -6.73 -10.17
N ALA A 47 -11.00 -5.93 -10.85
CA ALA A 47 -10.50 -6.22 -12.18
C ALA A 47 -9.34 -7.22 -12.16
N LEU A 48 -8.91 -7.70 -10.99
CA LEU A 48 -7.72 -8.53 -10.79
C LEU A 48 -6.41 -7.81 -11.12
N THR A 49 -6.41 -6.47 -11.09
CA THR A 49 -5.16 -5.70 -10.99
C THR A 49 -4.59 -5.93 -9.61
N VAL A 50 -3.31 -6.29 -9.56
CA VAL A 50 -2.57 -6.57 -8.34
C VAL A 50 -1.48 -5.53 -8.17
N VAL A 51 -1.23 -5.13 -6.94
CA VAL A 51 -0.13 -4.23 -6.59
C VAL A 51 0.74 -4.86 -5.52
N GLY A 52 2.01 -4.50 -5.50
CA GLY A 52 2.94 -5.03 -4.52
C GLY A 52 4.32 -4.37 -4.57
N GLY A 53 5.27 -5.08 -3.96
CA GLY A 53 6.70 -4.77 -4.05
C GLY A 53 7.54 -6.04 -4.14
N ILE A 54 8.85 -5.89 -4.31
CA ILE A 54 9.82 -6.97 -4.20
C ILE A 54 10.43 -6.91 -2.80
N TRP A 55 10.52 -8.04 -2.10
CA TRP A 55 11.05 -8.11 -0.74
C TRP A 55 12.22 -9.07 -0.67
N PHE A 56 13.21 -8.69 0.13
CA PHE A 56 14.32 -9.55 0.50
C PHE A 56 14.05 -10.16 1.88
N PHE A 57 14.29 -11.47 2.06
CA PHE A 57 14.10 -12.12 3.36
C PHE A 57 15.39 -12.15 4.18
N SER A 58 16.56 -12.18 3.52
CA SER A 58 17.86 -12.08 4.20
C SER A 58 18.17 -10.68 4.71
N THR A 59 17.65 -9.65 4.04
CA THR A 59 17.70 -8.25 4.46
C THR A 59 16.30 -7.67 4.33
N PRO A 60 15.63 -7.21 5.39
CA PRO A 60 14.27 -6.66 5.28
C PRO A 60 14.29 -5.28 4.60
N GLN A 61 14.61 -5.28 3.32
CA GLN A 61 14.60 -4.14 2.43
C GLN A 61 13.60 -4.43 1.32
N GLY A 62 12.66 -3.51 1.12
CA GLY A 62 11.78 -3.54 -0.04
C GLY A 62 12.50 -2.94 -1.24
N ASP A 63 12.22 -3.44 -2.43
CA ASP A 63 12.70 -2.89 -3.69
C ASP A 63 11.54 -2.81 -4.69
N GLY A 64 11.43 -1.69 -5.39
CA GLY A 64 10.48 -1.42 -6.47
C GLY A 64 8.99 -1.74 -6.22
N GLY A 65 8.15 -0.70 -6.25
CA GLY A 65 6.70 -0.90 -6.38
C GLY A 65 6.33 -1.40 -7.77
N TRP A 66 5.35 -2.30 -7.88
CA TRP A 66 4.86 -2.79 -9.16
C TRP A 66 3.34 -2.87 -9.21
N VAL A 67 2.81 -2.74 -10.42
CA VAL A 67 1.41 -3.00 -10.77
C VAL A 67 1.39 -4.14 -11.78
N ARG A 68 0.58 -5.16 -11.51
CA ARG A 68 0.29 -6.26 -12.43
C ARG A 68 -1.14 -6.14 -12.92
N PHE A 69 -1.32 -5.91 -14.21
CA PHE A 69 -2.64 -5.78 -14.83
C PHE A 69 -3.31 -7.15 -14.99
N SER A 70 -4.61 -7.12 -15.28
CA SER A 70 -5.45 -8.32 -15.43
C SER A 70 -5.01 -9.22 -16.60
N ASN A 71 -4.43 -8.63 -17.65
CA ASN A 71 -3.80 -9.33 -18.79
C ASN A 71 -2.46 -10.00 -18.42
N GLY A 72 -1.93 -9.77 -17.22
CA GLY A 72 -0.68 -10.32 -16.72
C GLY A 72 0.58 -9.49 -17.01
N SER A 73 0.46 -8.34 -17.68
CA SER A 73 1.61 -7.43 -17.83
C SER A 73 1.95 -6.77 -16.50
N PHE A 74 3.23 -6.46 -16.33
CA PHE A 74 3.74 -5.70 -15.18
C PHE A 74 4.22 -4.34 -15.65
N GLU A 75 3.98 -3.34 -14.81
CA GLU A 75 4.62 -2.03 -14.89
C GLU A 75 5.27 -1.72 -13.55
N THR A 76 6.49 -1.18 -13.61
CA THR A 76 7.14 -0.59 -12.45
C THR A 76 6.44 0.71 -12.10
N MET A 77 6.08 0.89 -10.84
CA MET A 77 5.47 2.11 -10.35
C MET A 77 6.48 2.85 -9.49
N ASN A 78 7.09 3.89 -10.07
CA ASN A 78 7.93 4.84 -9.37
C ASN A 78 7.18 6.17 -9.30
N PRO A 79 6.60 6.54 -8.14
CA PRO A 79 6.05 7.88 -7.99
C PRO A 79 7.20 8.89 -7.89
N GLY A 80 7.05 10.04 -8.54
CA GLY A 80 8.02 11.11 -8.67
C GLY A 80 9.00 10.88 -9.84
N SER A 81 9.10 11.82 -10.78
CA SER A 81 10.13 11.78 -11.84
C SER A 81 11.57 11.99 -11.31
N SER A 82 11.73 12.28 -10.02
CA SER A 82 12.96 12.71 -9.36
C SER A 82 13.39 11.84 -8.17
N VAL A 83 12.72 10.71 -7.89
CA VAL A 83 13.09 9.84 -6.77
C VAL A 83 14.37 9.07 -7.09
N SER A 84 15.51 9.68 -6.74
CA SER A 84 16.84 9.07 -6.80
C SER A 84 16.99 8.06 -5.67
N GLY A 85 16.53 6.83 -5.87
CA GLY A 85 16.80 5.75 -4.92
C GLY A 85 15.86 4.56 -5.11
N THR A 86 16.33 3.54 -5.82
CA THR A 86 15.70 2.22 -5.98
C THR A 86 15.80 1.38 -4.71
N CYS A 87 15.49 1.93 -3.54
CA CYS A 87 15.38 1.13 -2.34
C CYS A 87 14.24 1.68 -1.48
N CYS A 88 13.31 0.78 -1.14
CA CYS A 88 12.21 0.94 -0.18
C CYS A 88 10.85 1.45 -0.71
N TRP A 89 10.32 0.88 -1.79
CA TRP A 89 9.05 1.30 -2.40
C TRP A 89 8.09 0.14 -2.60
N SER A 90 6.81 0.37 -2.28
CA SER A 90 5.76 -0.58 -2.62
C SER A 90 4.47 0.15 -2.96
N VAL A 91 3.74 -0.41 -3.91
CA VAL A 91 2.34 -0.03 -4.16
C VAL A 91 1.50 -0.90 -3.25
N ASN A 92 0.89 -0.30 -2.23
CA ASN A 92 0.22 -1.02 -1.16
C ASN A 92 -1.29 -1.15 -1.41
N GLY A 93 -1.87 -0.14 -2.06
CA GLY A 93 -3.31 -0.07 -2.32
C GLY A 93 -3.62 0.11 -3.80
N VAL A 94 -4.73 -0.50 -4.22
CA VAL A 94 -5.33 -0.31 -5.55
C VAL A 94 -6.84 -0.29 -5.42
N SER A 95 -7.48 0.76 -5.95
CA SER A 95 -8.93 0.88 -6.01
C SER A 95 -9.50 0.25 -7.29
N ASN A 96 -10.83 0.20 -7.43
CA ASN A 96 -11.48 -0.33 -8.63
C ASN A 96 -11.48 0.66 -9.80
N ASN A 97 -11.37 1.97 -9.54
CA ASN A 97 -11.18 2.99 -10.56
C ASN A 97 -9.69 3.27 -10.88
N GLY A 98 -8.77 2.48 -10.32
CA GLY A 98 -7.35 2.52 -10.69
C GLY A 98 -6.48 3.50 -9.89
N TYR A 99 -7.02 4.09 -8.82
CA TYR A 99 -6.20 4.85 -7.88
C TYR A 99 -5.23 3.93 -7.17
N LEU A 100 -4.02 4.44 -6.96
CA LEU A 100 -2.94 3.74 -6.28
C LEU A 100 -2.53 4.52 -5.04
N SER A 101 -2.06 3.78 -4.05
CA SER A 101 -1.40 4.37 -2.89
C SER A 101 -0.25 3.50 -2.46
N GLY A 102 0.75 4.10 -1.85
CA GLY A 102 1.88 3.33 -1.34
C GLY A 102 2.78 4.12 -0.44
N THR A 103 4.01 3.66 -0.40
CA THR A 103 5.08 4.27 0.38
C THR A 103 6.32 4.48 -0.49
N ALA A 104 7.04 5.55 -0.18
CA ALA A 104 8.11 6.13 -0.95
C ALA A 104 9.19 6.71 -0.03
N PHE A 105 10.47 6.76 -0.43
CA PHE A 105 11.45 7.61 0.25
C PHE A 105 11.59 8.96 -0.47
N TYR A 106 11.12 10.03 0.14
CA TYR A 106 11.04 11.36 -0.46
C TYR A 106 11.53 12.42 0.52
N HIS A 107 12.52 13.22 0.12
CA HIS A 107 13.13 14.30 0.92
C HIS A 107 13.51 13.88 2.35
N ASP A 108 14.34 12.85 2.46
CA ASP A 108 14.86 12.29 3.73
C ASP A 108 13.82 11.61 4.65
N PHE A 109 12.58 11.48 4.19
CA PHE A 109 11.50 10.81 4.92
C PHE A 109 10.88 9.69 4.11
N VAL A 110 10.41 8.67 4.81
CA VAL A 110 9.44 7.76 4.22
C VAL A 110 8.11 8.52 4.10
N SER A 111 7.56 8.61 2.89
CA SER A 111 6.35 9.35 2.55
C SER A 111 5.30 8.41 1.97
N ALA A 112 4.09 8.52 2.49
CA ALA A 112 2.92 7.98 1.85
C ALA A 112 2.62 8.81 0.60
N TRP A 113 2.05 8.15 -0.40
CA TRP A 113 1.68 8.80 -1.65
C TRP A 113 0.35 8.27 -2.19
N PHE A 114 -0.25 9.07 -3.05
CA PHE A 114 -1.42 8.73 -3.86
C PHE A 114 -1.11 8.98 -5.33
N LYS A 115 -1.76 8.21 -6.21
CA LYS A 115 -1.65 8.42 -7.66
C LYS A 115 -2.98 8.20 -8.37
N SER A 116 -3.33 9.15 -9.24
CA SER A 116 -4.45 9.10 -10.17
C SER A 116 -3.99 9.38 -11.60
N GLY A 117 -3.81 8.33 -12.39
CA GLY A 117 -3.32 8.49 -13.77
C GLY A 117 -1.91 9.05 -13.80
N ALA A 118 -1.73 10.27 -14.32
CA ALA A 118 -0.43 10.94 -14.33
C ALA A 118 -0.14 11.70 -13.02
N ASP A 119 -1.17 12.00 -12.23
CA ASP A 119 -1.07 12.85 -11.06
C ASP A 119 -0.60 12.09 -9.81
N GLU A 120 0.21 12.75 -8.98
CA GLU A 120 0.90 12.14 -7.84
C GLU A 120 1.02 13.11 -6.67
N ASP A 121 0.43 12.73 -5.54
CA ASP A 121 0.53 13.48 -4.29
C ASP A 121 1.43 12.75 -3.31
N PHE A 122 2.37 13.47 -2.72
CA PHE A 122 3.16 12.98 -1.59
C PHE A 122 2.63 13.59 -0.31
N TYR A 123 2.78 12.88 0.81
CA TYR A 123 2.32 13.39 2.11
C TYR A 123 3.49 13.82 3.00
N PRO A 124 4.30 14.84 2.62
CA PRO A 124 5.47 15.22 3.38
C PRO A 124 5.06 15.78 4.75
N LEU A 125 5.54 15.13 5.80
CA LEU A 125 5.43 15.56 7.18
C LEU A 125 6.80 15.78 7.79
N THR A 126 6.83 16.39 8.98
CA THR A 126 7.95 16.28 9.92
C THR A 126 8.01 14.84 10.46
N GLY A 127 8.47 13.88 9.65
CA GLY A 127 8.61 12.47 9.99
C GLY A 127 7.88 11.50 9.04
N ASP A 128 8.15 10.20 9.21
CA ASP A 128 7.70 9.17 8.28
C ASP A 128 6.17 8.96 8.25
N THR A 129 5.65 8.78 7.04
CA THR A 129 4.27 8.39 6.73
C THR A 129 4.25 7.19 5.79
N TYR A 130 3.29 6.30 6.01
CA TYR A 130 3.12 5.07 5.24
C TYR A 130 1.68 5.00 4.73
N GLY A 131 1.48 4.78 3.44
CA GLY A 131 0.15 4.63 2.83
C GLY A 131 -0.16 3.14 2.66
N THR A 132 -1.28 2.65 3.20
CA THR A 132 -1.59 1.22 3.22
C THR A 132 -2.73 0.82 2.29
N ALA A 133 -3.75 1.67 2.13
CA ALA A 133 -4.87 1.37 1.23
C ALA A 133 -5.54 2.64 0.70
N VAL A 134 -6.20 2.48 -0.44
CA VAL A 134 -6.96 3.52 -1.15
C VAL A 134 -8.31 2.95 -1.61
N ASN A 135 -9.36 3.79 -1.62
CA ASN A 135 -10.68 3.43 -2.14
C ASN A 135 -11.09 4.26 -3.37
N ASN A 136 -12.26 3.98 -3.94
CA ASN A 136 -12.75 4.68 -5.12
C ASN A 136 -13.10 6.16 -4.89
N ASN A 137 -13.16 6.62 -3.65
CA ASN A 137 -13.45 8.02 -3.31
C ASN A 137 -12.16 8.87 -3.18
N ALA A 138 -11.01 8.35 -3.60
CA ALA A 138 -9.70 8.95 -3.33
C ALA A 138 -9.46 9.18 -1.82
N ASP A 139 -10.00 8.29 -0.97
CA ASP A 139 -9.61 8.24 0.43
C ASP A 139 -8.41 7.32 0.59
N VAL A 140 -7.41 7.75 1.37
CA VAL A 140 -6.22 6.95 1.70
C VAL A 140 -6.12 6.76 3.21
N ILE A 141 -5.78 5.54 3.63
CA ILE A 141 -5.42 5.25 5.03
C ILE A 141 -3.96 4.86 5.13
N GLY A 142 -3.45 4.98 6.34
CA GLY A 142 -2.08 4.63 6.62
C GLY A 142 -1.73 4.83 8.08
N TRP A 143 -0.43 4.90 8.35
CA TRP A 143 0.09 5.14 9.68
C TRP A 143 1.37 5.97 9.64
N ARG A 144 1.72 6.55 10.79
CA ARG A 144 2.96 7.29 11.00
C ARG A 144 3.78 6.62 12.10
N VAL A 145 5.03 7.07 12.26
CA VAL A 145 5.94 6.63 13.33
C VAL A 145 5.22 6.46 14.67
N GLY A 146 5.48 5.34 15.33
CA GLY A 146 4.84 4.96 16.60
C GLY A 146 3.44 4.37 16.45
N GLY A 147 3.06 3.92 15.25
CA GLY A 147 1.76 3.29 15.00
C GLY A 147 0.59 4.25 15.13
N LYS A 148 0.76 5.48 14.65
CA LYS A 148 -0.29 6.50 14.65
C LYS A 148 -1.07 6.41 13.35
N GLY A 149 -2.15 5.63 13.36
CA GLY A 149 -3.05 5.47 12.23
C GLY A 149 -3.66 6.80 11.78
N TYR A 150 -3.86 6.96 10.48
CA TYR A 150 -4.54 8.12 9.90
C TYR A 150 -5.48 7.73 8.76
N PHE A 151 -6.39 8.64 8.46
CA PHE A 151 -7.28 8.66 7.32
C PHE A 151 -7.16 10.02 6.63
N ALA A 152 -6.97 10.02 5.33
CA ALA A 152 -6.94 11.20 4.47
C ALA A 152 -8.11 11.11 3.48
N LYS A 153 -8.97 12.14 3.43
CA LYS A 153 -10.19 12.14 2.62
C LYS A 153 -9.95 12.89 1.33
N HIS A 154 -10.43 12.32 0.22
CA HIS A 154 -10.61 13.02 -1.05
C HIS A 154 -9.36 13.77 -1.56
N ILE A 155 -8.22 13.07 -1.60
CA ILE A 155 -6.92 13.66 -1.94
C ILE A 155 -7.00 14.49 -3.23
N GLU A 156 -7.72 14.00 -4.24
CA GLU A 156 -7.76 14.63 -5.58
C GLU A 156 -8.92 15.61 -5.82
N LEU A 157 -9.86 15.78 -4.88
CA LEU A 157 -11.12 16.47 -5.21
C LEU A 157 -11.02 18.00 -5.31
N ASN A 158 -9.87 18.62 -5.04
CA ASN A 158 -9.75 20.10 -4.98
C ASN A 158 -8.50 20.71 -5.62
N GLU A 159 -7.68 19.92 -6.30
CA GLU A 159 -6.35 20.36 -6.76
C GLU A 159 -6.26 20.35 -8.30
N GLY A 160 -7.07 19.49 -8.94
CA GLY A 160 -7.00 19.25 -10.38
C GLY A 160 -5.72 18.50 -10.73
N THR A 161 -5.60 18.00 -11.97
CA THR A 161 -4.46 17.16 -12.36
C THR A 161 -3.13 17.91 -12.53
N ASN A 162 -3.04 19.15 -12.05
CA ASN A 162 -1.92 20.06 -12.27
C ASN A 162 -1.40 20.54 -10.92
N ASP A 163 -0.22 20.03 -10.56
CA ASP A 163 0.64 20.22 -9.37
C ASP A 163 1.07 21.68 -9.06
N ALA A 164 0.22 22.67 -9.34
CA ALA A 164 0.56 24.09 -9.11
C ALA A 164 0.41 24.50 -7.64
N VAL A 165 -0.38 23.75 -6.85
CA VAL A 165 -0.52 23.93 -5.40
C VAL A 165 -0.86 22.56 -4.78
N GLU A 166 0.15 21.76 -4.46
CA GLU A 166 -0.04 20.52 -3.67
C GLU A 166 -0.68 20.89 -2.31
N VAL A 167 -1.95 20.52 -2.12
CA VAL A 167 -2.65 20.71 -0.86
C VAL A 167 -2.34 19.52 0.03
N LYS A 168 -1.42 19.74 0.95
CA LYS A 168 -1.11 18.78 2.01
C LYS A 168 -2.39 18.21 2.63
N PRO A 169 -2.62 16.89 2.57
CA PRO A 169 -3.86 16.31 3.04
C PRO A 169 -4.02 16.46 4.55
N ALA A 170 -5.23 16.82 4.97
CA ALA A 170 -5.62 16.86 6.36
C ALA A 170 -5.85 15.43 6.88
N PHE A 171 -5.00 15.00 7.80
CA PHE A 171 -5.09 13.67 8.39
C PHE A 171 -6.03 13.62 9.59
N ILE A 172 -7.06 12.79 9.47
CA ILE A 172 -7.96 12.40 10.55
C ILE A 172 -7.32 11.23 11.30
N SER A 173 -7.22 11.35 12.63
CA SER A 173 -6.64 10.28 13.46
C SER A 173 -7.48 9.01 13.42
N VAL A 174 -6.82 7.87 13.22
CA VAL A 174 -7.42 6.53 13.38
C VAL A 174 -6.70 5.84 14.53
N ALA A 175 -7.29 5.93 15.71
CA ALA A 175 -6.78 5.33 16.93
C ALA A 175 -7.84 4.43 17.55
N TYR A 176 -7.48 3.16 17.77
CA TYR A 176 -8.33 2.25 18.51
C TYR A 176 -8.39 2.67 20.00
N PRO A 177 -9.56 2.70 20.64
CA PRO A 177 -9.67 3.08 22.05
C PRO A 177 -8.76 2.24 22.95
N ASN A 178 -7.96 2.89 23.79
CA ASN A 178 -6.96 2.25 24.68
C ASN A 178 -5.83 1.48 23.98
N GLY A 179 -5.69 1.63 22.66
CA GLY A 179 -4.56 1.09 21.91
C GLY A 179 -3.31 1.95 22.09
N LYS A 180 -2.14 1.31 22.27
CA LYS A 180 -0.83 1.95 22.21
C LYS A 180 -0.43 2.32 20.77
N ALA A 181 -0.85 1.49 19.81
CA ALA A 181 -0.58 1.68 18.39
C ALA A 181 -1.79 1.16 17.58
N THR A 182 -2.06 1.76 16.43
CA THR A 182 -3.13 1.39 15.51
C THR A 182 -2.61 1.49 14.08
N TYR A 183 -2.72 0.39 13.33
CA TYR A 183 -2.26 0.25 11.96
C TYR A 183 -3.46 -0.10 11.07
N PRO A 184 -4.07 0.91 10.41
CA PRO A 184 -5.04 0.69 9.35
C PRO A 184 -4.38 -0.02 8.16
N MET A 185 -4.98 -1.09 7.66
CA MET A 185 -4.40 -1.91 6.57
C MET A 185 -5.35 -2.14 5.39
N GLY A 186 -6.66 -2.09 5.60
CA GLY A 186 -7.65 -2.26 4.54
C GLY A 186 -8.72 -1.18 4.61
N LEU A 187 -9.16 -0.71 3.44
CA LEU A 187 -10.18 0.32 3.29
C LEU A 187 -11.15 -0.07 2.18
N ASN A 188 -12.45 0.14 2.38
CA ASN A 188 -13.44 0.00 1.33
C ASN A 188 -14.13 1.34 1.00
N ASP A 189 -14.94 1.34 -0.06
CA ASP A 189 -15.67 2.54 -0.54
C ASP A 189 -16.69 3.08 0.47
N SER A 190 -17.17 2.24 1.39
CA SER A 190 -18.03 2.65 2.51
C SER A 190 -17.25 3.15 3.73
N ARG A 191 -15.92 3.32 3.58
CA ARG A 191 -14.97 3.78 4.59
C ARG A 191 -14.87 2.89 5.83
N TRP A 192 -15.21 1.61 5.69
CA TRP A 192 -14.83 0.63 6.70
C TRP A 192 -13.33 0.38 6.61
N ILE A 193 -12.71 0.31 7.77
CA ILE A 193 -11.29 0.08 7.96
C ILE A 193 -11.11 -1.27 8.62
N ALA A 194 -10.26 -2.10 8.05
CA ALA A 194 -9.69 -3.27 8.72
C ALA A 194 -8.24 -2.98 9.08
N GLY A 195 -7.77 -3.49 10.21
CA GLY A 195 -6.40 -3.28 10.63
C GLY A 195 -6.04 -4.03 11.91
N VAL A 196 -4.91 -3.65 12.48
CA VAL A 196 -4.44 -4.18 13.76
C VAL A 196 -4.17 -3.07 14.77
N TYR A 197 -4.32 -3.36 16.05
CA TYR A 197 -3.92 -2.46 17.13
C TYR A 197 -3.15 -3.23 18.19
N THR A 198 -2.24 -2.55 18.87
CA THR A 198 -1.53 -3.08 20.04
C THR A 198 -2.20 -2.54 21.29
N ASP A 199 -2.66 -3.40 22.19
CA ASP A 199 -3.26 -2.98 23.45
C ASP A 199 -2.22 -2.47 24.47
N SER A 200 -2.69 -2.03 25.65
CA SER A 200 -1.84 -1.55 26.73
C SER A 200 -0.84 -2.59 27.24
N SER A 201 -1.13 -3.87 27.09
CA SER A 201 -0.28 -5.00 27.50
C SER A 201 0.74 -5.39 26.43
N GLY A 202 0.70 -4.76 25.25
CA GLY A 202 1.59 -5.07 24.12
C GLY A 202 1.08 -6.19 23.22
N VAL A 203 -0.16 -6.66 23.40
CA VAL A 203 -0.75 -7.72 22.58
C VAL A 203 -1.40 -7.12 21.34
N MET A 204 -1.17 -7.73 20.18
CA MET A 204 -1.73 -7.32 18.90
C MET A 204 -3.10 -7.97 18.66
N HIS A 205 -4.07 -7.17 18.22
CA HIS A 205 -5.45 -7.59 17.94
C HIS A 205 -5.88 -7.07 16.57
N GLY A 206 -6.77 -7.79 15.90
CA GLY A 206 -7.43 -7.31 14.68
C GLY A 206 -8.67 -6.46 15.01
N PHE A 207 -8.99 -5.49 14.14
CA PHE A 207 -10.22 -4.72 14.24
C PHE A 207 -10.86 -4.48 12.87
N ILE A 208 -12.18 -4.26 12.90
CA ILE A 208 -12.95 -3.67 11.81
C ILE A 208 -13.73 -2.50 12.42
N ALA A 209 -13.54 -1.30 11.87
CA ALA A 209 -14.16 -0.08 12.38
C ALA A 209 -14.63 0.83 11.25
N LYS A 210 -15.69 1.59 11.52
CA LYS A 210 -16.11 2.70 10.66
C LYS A 210 -15.84 4.01 11.42
N PRO A 211 -14.97 4.88 10.90
CA PRO A 211 -14.79 6.20 11.49
C PRO A 211 -16.10 6.99 11.52
N ASN A 212 -16.28 7.77 12.57
CA ASN A 212 -17.38 8.74 12.68
C ASN A 212 -16.76 10.14 12.65
N PHE A 213 -16.84 10.79 11.49
CA PHE A 213 -16.31 12.14 11.23
C PHE A 213 -17.29 12.95 10.39
#